data_AF-A0A2J6RRU3-F1
#
_entry.id   AF-A0A2J6RRU3-F1
#
_cell.length_a   1.000
_cell.length_b   1.000
_cell.length_c   1.000
_cell.angle_alpha   90.00
_cell.angle_beta   90.00
_cell.angle_gamma   90.00
#
_symmetry.space_group_name_H-M   'P 1'
#
loop_
_entity.id
_entity.type
_entity.pdbx_description
1 polymer ?
#
loop_
_entity_poly.entity_id
_entity_poly.type
_entity_poly.pdbx_seq_one_letter_code
_entity_poly.pdbx_strand_id
1 'polypeptide(L)'
;MAPPTFPNGLTLYTIGFAALRYPALPPPPINVPLGNIVGALQLVPPPAQNHMVAQIASQYVNALIEYQTSDEATLHDPSLPQYYMSTALILLNFLTGNPDVCKRAAQHPALLNDVVEKLLAPDFEDRMKAVVRPPGPRGIPPAKFDDDFGTLLQFVSTMLLYRAEIVGLHPRINELIPKLREWKRTYRNSPTKTIKNASERLVDQIQGMDPTMVAMMRRMQETGLVCGVTSCRVSGAERLTVCKACKIQRYCGREHQKADWKYHKHICNKGLVESTLG
;
A
#
# COMPACT_ATOMS: atom_id res chain seq x y z
N MET A 1 -1.34 -27.23 4.07
CA MET A 1 -1.43 -25.87 3.48
C MET A 1 -2.88 -25.55 3.28
N ALA A 2 -3.43 -24.71 4.14
CA ALA A 2 -4.80 -24.23 3.99
C ALA A 2 -4.81 -23.10 2.93
N PRO A 3 -5.87 -22.98 2.12
CA PRO A 3 -6.07 -21.81 1.29
C PRO A 3 -6.06 -20.54 2.17
N PRO A 4 -5.77 -19.37 1.57
CA PRO A 4 -5.88 -18.09 2.26
C PRO A 4 -7.22 -17.96 2.98
N THR A 5 -7.19 -17.65 4.28
CA THR A 5 -8.40 -17.35 5.04
C THR A 5 -8.48 -15.84 5.25
N PHE A 6 -9.01 -15.10 4.26
CA PHE A 6 -9.28 -13.68 4.44
C PHE A 6 -10.57 -13.49 5.28
N PRO A 7 -10.68 -12.39 6.05
CA PRO A 7 -11.85 -12.15 6.87
C PRO A 7 -13.10 -11.93 6.01
N ASN A 8 -14.29 -12.13 6.59
CA ASN A 8 -15.57 -11.75 6.01
C ASN A 8 -15.87 -12.35 4.61
N GLY A 9 -15.32 -13.53 4.31
CA GLY A 9 -15.53 -14.20 3.01
C GLY A 9 -14.81 -13.52 1.84
N LEU A 10 -13.88 -12.60 2.12
CA LEU A 10 -13.05 -11.97 1.11
C LEU A 10 -12.21 -13.03 0.36
N THR A 11 -11.92 -12.73 -0.89
CA THR A 11 -11.03 -13.53 -1.73
C THR A 11 -9.97 -12.62 -2.35
N LEU A 12 -8.88 -13.22 -2.83
CA LEU A 12 -7.90 -12.47 -3.64
C LEU A 12 -8.56 -11.78 -4.82
N TYR A 13 -9.52 -12.44 -5.48
CA TYR A 13 -10.25 -11.86 -6.60
C TYR A 13 -11.02 -10.60 -6.19
N THR A 14 -11.81 -10.66 -5.10
CA THR A 14 -12.59 -9.49 -4.66
C THR A 14 -11.70 -8.33 -4.23
N ILE A 15 -10.53 -8.61 -3.64
CA ILE A 15 -9.55 -7.58 -3.25
C ILE A 15 -8.95 -6.92 -4.50
N GLY A 16 -8.46 -7.72 -5.45
CA GLY A 16 -7.88 -7.21 -6.70
C GLY A 16 -8.89 -6.46 -7.56
N PHE A 17 -10.12 -6.96 -7.65
CA PHE A 17 -11.21 -6.31 -8.38
C PHE A 17 -11.49 -4.92 -7.80
N ALA A 18 -11.68 -4.81 -6.48
CA ALA A 18 -11.93 -3.52 -5.83
C ALA A 18 -10.77 -2.52 -6.04
N ALA A 19 -9.55 -3.01 -6.18
CA ALA A 19 -8.38 -2.18 -6.40
C ALA A 19 -8.22 -1.69 -7.84
N LEU A 20 -8.52 -2.55 -8.82
CA LEU A 20 -8.17 -2.34 -10.23
C LEU A 20 -9.37 -2.06 -11.16
N ARG A 21 -10.61 -2.18 -10.69
CA ARG A 21 -11.84 -2.01 -11.51
C ARG A 21 -12.72 -0.84 -11.04
N TYR A 22 -12.17 0.16 -10.37
CA TYR A 22 -12.93 1.36 -9.97
C TYR A 22 -13.64 2.01 -11.17
N PRO A 23 -14.87 2.56 -11.03
CA PRO A 23 -15.70 2.61 -9.81
C PRO A 23 -16.48 1.33 -9.52
N ALA A 24 -16.31 0.27 -10.31
CA ALA A 24 -17.02 -0.97 -10.09
C ALA A 24 -16.64 -1.59 -8.74
N LEU A 25 -17.66 -1.99 -8.00
CA LEU A 25 -17.49 -2.75 -6.76
C LEU A 25 -17.31 -4.24 -7.11
N PRO A 26 -16.61 -5.00 -6.25
CA PRO A 26 -16.57 -6.45 -6.40
C PRO A 26 -17.96 -7.05 -6.54
N PRO A 27 -18.13 -8.10 -7.33
CA PRO A 27 -19.44 -8.74 -7.47
C PRO A 27 -19.96 -9.24 -6.11
N PRO A 28 -21.29 -9.40 -5.97
CA PRO A 28 -21.90 -10.00 -4.79
C PRO A 28 -21.23 -11.35 -4.42
N PRO A 29 -21.14 -11.70 -3.13
CA PRO A 29 -21.80 -11.05 -1.98
C PRO A 29 -20.98 -9.95 -1.31
N ILE A 30 -19.73 -9.73 -1.71
CA ILE A 30 -18.83 -8.80 -1.02
C ILE A 30 -19.24 -7.35 -1.28
N ASN A 31 -19.50 -6.96 -2.54
CA ASN A 31 -20.03 -5.65 -2.97
C ASN A 31 -19.79 -4.50 -1.96
N VAL A 32 -18.51 -4.21 -1.67
CA VAL A 32 -18.02 -3.15 -0.79
C VAL A 32 -16.79 -2.49 -1.42
N PRO A 33 -16.52 -1.20 -1.17
CA PRO A 33 -15.38 -0.50 -1.73
C PRO A 33 -14.09 -0.98 -1.05
N LEU A 34 -12.98 -0.73 -1.73
CA LEU A 34 -11.67 -1.17 -1.25
C LEU A 34 -11.34 -0.65 0.16
N GLY A 35 -11.74 0.57 0.52
CA GLY A 35 -11.48 1.12 1.86
C GLY A 35 -12.01 0.22 2.98
N ASN A 36 -13.20 -0.35 2.83
CA ASN A 36 -13.77 -1.32 3.76
C ASN A 36 -13.02 -2.65 3.78
N ILE A 37 -12.58 -3.11 2.61
CA ILE A 37 -11.78 -4.32 2.47
C ILE A 37 -10.46 -4.14 3.23
N VAL A 38 -9.75 -3.04 3.00
CA VAL A 38 -8.49 -2.72 3.70
C VAL A 38 -8.72 -2.57 5.20
N GLY A 39 -9.78 -1.89 5.62
CA GLY A 39 -10.15 -1.79 7.04
C GLY A 39 -10.36 -3.17 7.69
N ALA A 40 -11.05 -4.08 7.00
CA ALA A 40 -11.21 -5.46 7.48
C ALA A 40 -9.87 -6.22 7.57
N LEU A 41 -8.97 -6.03 6.58
CA LEU A 41 -7.62 -6.61 6.61
C LEU A 41 -6.76 -6.01 7.73
N GLN A 42 -6.94 -4.74 8.07
CA GLN A 42 -6.23 -4.04 9.15
C GLN A 42 -6.59 -4.55 10.54
N LEU A 43 -7.81 -5.05 10.73
CA LEU A 43 -8.29 -5.62 12.01
C LEU A 43 -7.82 -7.06 12.26
N VAL A 44 -7.20 -7.71 11.27
CA VAL A 44 -6.66 -9.07 11.42
C VAL A 44 -5.41 -9.04 12.31
N PRO A 45 -5.22 -10.02 13.23
CA PRO A 45 -4.01 -10.10 14.04
C PRO A 45 -2.72 -10.11 13.19
N PRO A 46 -1.63 -9.47 13.65
CA PRO A 46 -0.43 -9.24 12.83
C PRO A 46 0.15 -10.49 12.15
N PRO A 47 0.24 -11.67 12.79
CA PRO A 47 0.76 -12.86 12.12
C PRO A 47 -0.07 -13.26 10.89
N ALA A 48 -1.40 -13.27 11.01
CA ALA A 48 -2.29 -13.60 9.91
C ALA A 48 -2.31 -12.51 8.84
N GLN A 49 -2.27 -11.24 9.25
CA GLN A 49 -2.17 -10.10 8.34
C GLN A 49 -0.89 -10.16 7.49
N ASN A 50 0.25 -10.54 8.07
CA ASN A 50 1.52 -10.68 7.34
C ASN A 50 1.43 -11.73 6.21
N HIS A 51 0.75 -12.86 6.46
CA HIS A 51 0.49 -13.84 5.39
C HIS A 51 -0.44 -13.27 4.31
N MET A 52 -1.51 -12.57 4.69
CA MET A 52 -2.44 -11.94 3.74
C MET A 52 -1.72 -10.92 2.85
N VAL A 53 -0.91 -10.04 3.44
CA VAL A 53 -0.10 -9.06 2.71
C VAL A 53 0.81 -9.77 1.71
N ALA A 54 1.55 -10.81 2.14
CA ALA A 54 2.43 -11.56 1.24
C ALA A 54 1.69 -12.20 0.07
N GLN A 55 0.48 -12.73 0.29
CA GLN A 55 -0.33 -13.36 -0.75
C GLN A 55 -0.92 -12.34 -1.73
N ILE A 56 -1.54 -11.28 -1.20
CA ILE A 56 -2.11 -10.19 -2.03
C ILE A 56 -0.99 -9.56 -2.86
N ALA A 57 0.13 -9.20 -2.24
CA ALA A 57 1.26 -8.60 -2.95
C ALA A 57 1.90 -9.56 -3.95
N SER A 58 2.00 -10.85 -3.64
CA SER A 58 2.51 -11.85 -4.61
C SER A 58 1.70 -11.89 -5.89
N GLN A 59 0.40 -11.55 -5.83
CA GLN A 59 -0.48 -11.50 -6.98
C GLN A 59 -0.50 -10.13 -7.65
N TYR A 60 -0.70 -9.07 -6.88
CA TYR A 60 -1.14 -7.79 -7.42
C TYR A 60 -0.09 -6.70 -7.45
N VAL A 61 1.07 -6.85 -6.79
CA VAL A 61 2.01 -5.71 -6.64
C VAL A 61 2.40 -5.08 -7.98
N ASN A 62 2.70 -5.88 -9.01
CA ASN A 62 3.07 -5.34 -10.32
C ASN A 62 1.87 -4.70 -11.01
N ALA A 63 0.70 -5.35 -11.01
CA ALA A 63 -0.52 -4.79 -11.60
C ALA A 63 -0.96 -3.46 -10.93
N LEU A 64 -0.78 -3.33 -9.61
CA LEU A 64 -1.08 -2.10 -8.88
C LEU A 64 -0.13 -0.97 -9.26
N ILE A 65 1.16 -1.29 -9.37
CA ILE A 65 2.19 -0.33 -9.81
C ILE A 65 1.91 0.11 -11.24
N GLU A 66 1.69 -0.85 -12.15
CA GLU A 66 1.38 -0.59 -13.56
C GLU A 66 0.16 0.30 -13.72
N TYR A 67 -0.94 -0.02 -13.02
CA TYR A 67 -2.15 0.80 -13.01
C TYR A 67 -1.86 2.22 -12.50
N GLN A 68 -1.20 2.35 -11.35
CA GLN A 68 -0.94 3.64 -10.73
C GLN A 68 -0.01 4.55 -11.56
N THR A 69 0.80 3.96 -12.45
CA THR A 69 1.67 4.70 -13.38
C THR A 69 1.12 4.76 -14.81
N SER A 70 -0.14 4.40 -15.03
CA SER A 70 -0.75 4.37 -16.36
C SER A 70 -1.37 5.72 -16.75
N ASP A 71 -1.84 5.81 -18.00
CA ASP A 71 -2.58 6.95 -18.54
C ASP A 71 -4.09 6.89 -18.23
N GLU A 72 -4.51 6.07 -17.26
CA GLU A 72 -5.91 5.97 -16.83
C GLU A 72 -6.45 7.34 -16.43
N ALA A 73 -7.49 7.82 -17.14
CA ALA A 73 -7.97 9.20 -17.04
C ALA A 73 -8.34 9.60 -15.61
N THR A 74 -8.89 8.67 -14.82
CA THR A 74 -9.30 8.93 -13.43
C THR A 74 -8.13 9.23 -12.49
N LEU A 75 -6.90 8.81 -12.82
CA LEU A 75 -5.68 9.12 -12.05
C LEU A 75 -5.16 10.54 -12.30
N HIS A 76 -5.64 11.16 -13.38
CA HIS A 76 -5.20 12.46 -13.90
C HIS A 76 -6.29 13.54 -13.84
N ASP A 77 -7.48 13.21 -13.34
CA ASP A 77 -8.59 14.16 -13.14
C ASP A 77 -8.67 14.63 -11.67
N PRO A 78 -8.18 15.83 -11.36
CA PRO A 78 -8.16 16.37 -10.00
C PRO A 78 -9.53 16.76 -9.43
N SER A 79 -10.62 16.59 -10.19
CA SER A 79 -11.98 16.66 -9.64
C SER A 79 -12.43 15.34 -8.99
N LEU A 80 -11.70 14.24 -9.24
CA LEU A 80 -12.02 12.91 -8.76
C LEU A 80 -11.18 12.52 -7.54
N PRO A 81 -11.71 11.68 -6.63
CA PRO A 81 -10.94 11.16 -5.50
C PRO A 81 -9.76 10.30 -5.94
N GLN A 82 -9.84 9.67 -7.11
CA GLN A 82 -8.80 8.77 -7.64
C GLN A 82 -7.49 9.49 -7.96
N TYR A 83 -7.56 10.76 -8.34
CA TYR A 83 -6.37 11.58 -8.54
C TYR A 83 -5.54 11.70 -7.25
N TYR A 84 -6.20 11.91 -6.11
CA TYR A 84 -5.53 12.07 -4.83
C TYR A 84 -5.18 10.74 -4.18
N MET A 85 -6.13 9.81 -4.20
CA MET A 85 -6.01 8.53 -3.52
C MET A 85 -6.81 7.44 -4.24
N SER A 86 -6.19 6.87 -5.28
CA SER A 86 -6.78 5.77 -6.05
C SER A 86 -6.95 4.51 -5.20
N THR A 87 -7.85 3.63 -5.61
CA THR A 87 -8.00 2.32 -4.97
C THR A 87 -6.71 1.50 -5.09
N ALA A 88 -6.02 1.55 -6.24
CA ALA A 88 -4.73 0.87 -6.38
C ALA A 88 -3.69 1.39 -5.38
N LEU A 89 -3.61 2.71 -5.16
CA LEU A 89 -2.69 3.33 -4.22
C LEU A 89 -3.04 3.01 -2.76
N ILE A 90 -4.33 2.96 -2.41
CA ILE A 90 -4.79 2.51 -1.08
C ILE A 90 -4.29 1.08 -0.81
N LEU A 91 -4.52 0.15 -1.74
CA LEU A 91 -4.09 -1.23 -1.56
C LEU A 91 -2.56 -1.31 -1.53
N LEU A 92 -1.87 -0.63 -2.44
CA LEU A 92 -0.41 -0.61 -2.47
C LEU A 92 0.17 -0.11 -1.15
N ASN A 93 -0.35 0.99 -0.59
CA ASN A 93 0.08 1.52 0.69
C ASN A 93 -0.12 0.52 1.83
N PHE A 94 -1.27 -0.18 1.89
CA PHE A 94 -1.47 -1.26 2.85
C PHE A 94 -0.41 -2.36 2.72
N LEU A 95 -0.04 -2.74 1.49
CA LEU A 95 0.95 -3.77 1.23
C LEU A 95 2.39 -3.34 1.56
N THR A 96 2.68 -2.05 1.64
CA THR A 96 4.00 -1.52 2.05
C THR A 96 4.31 -1.74 3.53
N GLY A 97 3.43 -2.38 4.30
CA GLY A 97 3.84 -3.04 5.55
C GLY A 97 4.91 -4.12 5.32
N ASN A 98 4.95 -4.71 4.12
CA ASN A 98 5.95 -5.70 3.74
C ASN A 98 7.18 -5.03 3.07
N PRO A 99 8.41 -5.29 3.57
CA PRO A 99 9.61 -4.62 3.08
C PRO A 99 9.97 -4.98 1.62
N ASP A 100 9.59 -6.16 1.12
CA ASP A 100 9.83 -6.53 -0.28
C ASP A 100 8.90 -5.78 -1.23
N VAL A 101 7.67 -5.50 -0.79
CA VAL A 101 6.73 -4.63 -1.51
C VAL A 101 7.28 -3.21 -1.55
N CYS A 102 7.76 -2.68 -0.42
CA CYS A 102 8.38 -1.34 -0.39
C CYS A 102 9.56 -1.24 -1.34
N LYS A 103 10.50 -2.20 -1.28
CA LYS A 103 11.67 -2.23 -2.16
C LYS A 103 11.25 -2.26 -3.64
N ARG A 104 10.20 -3.04 -3.97
CA ARG A 104 9.66 -3.10 -5.33
C ARG A 104 9.02 -1.77 -5.73
N ALA A 105 8.05 -1.26 -4.97
CA ALA A 105 7.36 -0.01 -5.27
C ALA A 105 8.34 1.16 -5.38
N ALA A 106 9.31 1.23 -4.46
CA ALA A 106 10.37 2.21 -4.52
C ALA A 106 11.10 2.18 -5.87
N GLN A 107 11.40 1.03 -6.48
CA GLN A 107 12.09 0.96 -7.78
C GLN A 107 11.37 1.71 -8.93
N HIS A 108 10.11 2.11 -8.78
CA HIS A 108 9.35 2.88 -9.75
C HIS A 108 9.24 4.36 -9.32
N PRO A 109 10.19 5.25 -9.71
CA PRO A 109 10.20 6.64 -9.27
C PRO A 109 8.93 7.42 -9.65
N ALA A 110 8.28 7.07 -10.77
CA ALA A 110 7.04 7.69 -11.22
C ALA A 110 5.94 7.68 -10.15
N LEU A 111 5.83 6.60 -9.36
CA LEU A 111 4.83 6.50 -8.28
C LEU A 111 4.99 7.60 -7.25
N LEU A 112 6.23 7.86 -6.84
CA LEU A 112 6.50 8.88 -5.82
C LEU A 112 6.44 10.27 -6.42
N ASN A 113 6.98 10.44 -7.63
CA ASN A 113 7.06 11.74 -8.30
C ASN A 113 5.67 12.31 -8.54
N ASP A 114 4.73 11.49 -9.01
CA ASP A 114 3.32 11.88 -9.18
C ASP A 114 2.71 12.37 -7.85
N VAL A 115 2.89 11.61 -6.77
CA VAL A 115 2.38 12.00 -5.45
C VAL A 115 3.03 13.28 -4.92
N VAL A 116 4.34 13.46 -5.12
CA VAL A 116 5.06 14.67 -4.69
C VAL A 116 4.57 15.89 -5.47
N GLU A 117 4.42 15.80 -6.79
CA GLU A 117 3.90 16.91 -7.60
C GLU A 117 2.46 17.28 -7.19
N LYS A 118 1.62 16.30 -6.90
CA LYS A 118 0.28 16.52 -6.33
C LYS A 118 0.34 17.30 -5.02
N LEU A 119 1.18 16.87 -4.06
CA LEU A 119 1.35 17.53 -2.76
C LEU A 119 1.92 18.96 -2.88
N LEU A 120 2.76 19.20 -3.88
CA LEU A 120 3.36 20.50 -4.16
C LEU A 120 2.39 21.49 -4.80
N ALA A 121 1.28 21.04 -5.38
CA ALA A 121 0.28 21.92 -5.96
C ALA A 121 -0.17 23.00 -4.93
N PRO A 122 -0.30 24.27 -5.36
CA PRO A 122 -0.58 25.38 -4.44
C PRO A 122 -1.95 25.24 -3.78
N ASP A 123 -2.91 24.66 -4.49
CA ASP A 123 -4.31 24.46 -4.11
C ASP A 123 -4.63 23.02 -3.67
N PHE A 124 -3.59 22.21 -3.39
CA PHE A 124 -3.72 20.79 -3.08
C PHE A 124 -4.76 20.50 -1.99
N GLU A 125 -4.65 21.15 -0.82
CA GLU A 125 -5.54 20.88 0.31
C GLU A 125 -6.98 21.27 0.00
N ASP A 126 -7.19 22.45 -0.58
CA ASP A 126 -8.53 22.97 -0.86
C ASP A 126 -9.24 22.09 -1.88
N ARG A 127 -8.54 21.68 -2.93
CA ARG A 127 -9.10 20.77 -3.93
C ARG A 127 -9.38 19.39 -3.36
N MET A 128 -8.45 18.81 -2.60
CA MET A 128 -8.63 17.49 -2.00
C MET A 128 -9.79 17.47 -0.98
N LYS A 129 -10.02 18.57 -0.26
CA LYS A 129 -11.19 18.78 0.62
C LYS A 129 -12.49 18.91 -0.17
N ALA A 130 -12.46 19.57 -1.32
CA ALA A 130 -13.63 19.79 -2.18
C ALA A 130 -14.11 18.53 -2.91
N VAL A 131 -13.25 17.54 -3.11
CA VAL A 131 -13.63 16.29 -3.77
C VAL A 131 -14.70 15.53 -2.99
N VAL A 132 -15.82 15.25 -3.68
CA VAL A 132 -16.89 14.41 -3.17
C VAL A 132 -16.44 12.95 -3.19
N ARG A 133 -16.46 12.33 -2.01
CA ARG A 133 -16.15 10.90 -1.84
C ARG A 133 -17.46 10.13 -1.80
N PRO A 134 -17.64 9.11 -2.65
CA PRO A 134 -18.86 8.33 -2.65
C PRO A 134 -18.96 7.54 -1.33
N PRO A 135 -20.16 7.44 -0.73
CA PRO A 135 -20.36 6.56 0.41
C PRO A 135 -20.12 5.10 -0.01
N GLY A 136 -19.73 4.29 0.96
CA GLY A 136 -19.76 2.85 0.76
C GLY A 136 -21.20 2.32 0.71
N PRO A 137 -21.42 1.12 0.18
CA PRO A 137 -22.71 0.46 0.18
C PRO A 137 -23.19 0.21 1.61
N ARG A 138 -24.50 0.03 1.76
CA ARG A 138 -25.16 -0.21 3.07
C ARG A 138 -24.90 0.87 4.12
N GLY A 139 -24.78 2.14 3.70
CA GLY A 139 -24.68 3.29 4.61
C GLY A 139 -23.33 3.46 5.28
N ILE A 140 -22.27 2.81 4.77
CA ILE A 140 -20.91 3.06 5.22
C ILE A 140 -20.54 4.52 4.87
N PRO A 141 -20.08 5.33 5.83
CA PRO A 141 -19.74 6.72 5.57
C PRO A 141 -18.57 6.81 4.57
N PRO A 142 -18.53 7.85 3.73
CA PRO A 142 -17.41 8.08 2.85
C PRO A 142 -16.12 8.30 3.65
N ALA A 143 -14.97 8.00 3.04
CA ALA A 143 -13.68 8.39 3.60
C ALA A 143 -13.64 9.92 3.83
N LYS A 144 -12.91 10.36 4.85
CA LYS A 144 -12.73 11.79 5.11
C LYS A 144 -11.43 12.27 4.47
N PHE A 145 -11.34 13.58 4.22
CA PHE A 145 -10.11 14.24 3.78
C PHE A 145 -8.91 13.83 4.65
N ASP A 146 -9.05 13.89 5.98
CA ASP A 146 -7.97 13.59 6.92
C ASP A 146 -7.43 12.15 6.77
N ASP A 147 -8.32 11.19 6.46
CA ASP A 147 -7.96 9.78 6.30
C ASP A 147 -7.11 9.57 5.05
N ASP A 148 -7.57 10.09 3.90
CA ASP A 148 -6.83 9.99 2.64
C ASP A 148 -5.51 10.76 2.72
N PHE A 149 -5.52 11.97 3.29
CA PHE A 149 -4.34 12.81 3.35
C PHE A 149 -3.26 12.21 4.25
N GLY A 150 -3.65 11.72 5.43
CA GLY A 150 -2.74 10.98 6.30
C GLY A 150 -2.17 9.74 5.63
N THR A 151 -2.99 9.02 4.86
CA THR A 151 -2.56 7.83 4.12
C THR A 151 -1.58 8.16 3.00
N LEU A 152 -1.80 9.25 2.27
CA LEU A 152 -0.90 9.74 1.22
C LEU A 152 0.48 10.13 1.79
N LEU A 153 0.51 10.89 2.89
CA LEU A 153 1.76 11.25 3.57
C LEU A 153 2.49 10.01 4.10
N GLN A 154 1.74 9.05 4.66
CA GLN A 154 2.32 7.78 5.11
C GLN A 154 2.95 7.02 3.94
N PHE A 155 2.30 6.99 2.77
CA PHE A 155 2.84 6.34 1.57
C PHE A 155 4.17 6.96 1.15
N VAL A 156 4.23 8.29 0.97
CA VAL A 156 5.47 9.02 0.63
C VAL A 156 6.57 8.67 1.63
N SER A 157 6.25 8.71 2.92
CA SER A 157 7.21 8.45 3.98
C SER A 157 7.76 7.03 3.95
N THR A 158 6.91 6.04 3.69
CA THR A 158 7.32 4.65 3.53
C THR A 158 8.21 4.46 2.29
N MET A 159 7.90 5.14 1.17
CA MET A 159 8.74 5.10 -0.03
C MET A 159 10.13 5.68 0.20
N LEU A 160 10.22 6.84 0.87
CA LEU A 160 11.51 7.46 1.20
C LEU A 160 12.37 6.58 2.11
N LEU A 161 11.75 5.79 3.00
CA LEU A 161 12.49 4.87 3.86
C LEU A 161 13.32 3.85 3.06
N TYR A 162 12.93 3.49 1.84
CA TYR A 162 13.63 2.50 1.00
C TYR A 162 14.45 3.11 -0.14
N ARG A 163 14.69 4.41 -0.10
CA ARG A 163 15.55 5.12 -1.04
C ARG A 163 16.86 5.51 -0.38
N ALA A 164 17.97 5.28 -1.08
CA ALA A 164 19.30 5.65 -0.59
C ALA A 164 19.56 7.15 -0.80
N GLU A 165 19.09 7.71 -1.91
CA GLU A 165 19.31 9.10 -2.27
C GLU A 165 17.95 9.79 -2.52
N ILE A 166 17.56 10.67 -1.61
CA ILE A 166 16.26 11.37 -1.67
C ILE A 166 16.30 12.53 -2.67
N VAL A 167 17.44 13.22 -2.79
CA VAL A 167 17.58 14.36 -3.72
C VAL A 167 17.61 13.90 -5.18
N GLY A 168 18.17 12.73 -5.47
CA GLY A 168 18.15 12.13 -6.81
C GLY A 168 16.78 11.55 -7.22
N LEU A 169 15.82 11.52 -6.30
CA LEU A 169 14.53 10.87 -6.50
C LEU A 169 13.50 11.79 -7.15
N HIS A 170 13.43 13.03 -6.66
CA HIS A 170 12.55 14.06 -7.18
C HIS A 170 13.18 15.45 -7.00
N PRO A 171 13.33 16.24 -8.07
CA PRO A 171 14.11 17.49 -8.05
C PRO A 171 13.56 18.54 -7.07
N ARG A 172 12.24 18.51 -6.82
CA ARG A 172 11.54 19.48 -5.99
C ARG A 172 11.15 18.97 -4.60
N ILE A 173 11.66 17.81 -4.18
CA ILE A 173 11.21 17.20 -2.91
C ILE A 173 11.44 18.10 -1.69
N ASN A 174 12.50 18.91 -1.69
CA ASN A 174 12.79 19.87 -0.62
C ASN A 174 11.71 20.96 -0.49
N GLU A 175 10.97 21.26 -1.56
CA GLU A 175 9.85 22.21 -1.53
C GLU A 175 8.67 21.71 -0.67
N LEU A 176 8.62 20.41 -0.33
CA LEU A 176 7.63 19.90 0.60
C LEU A 176 7.91 20.31 2.04
N ILE A 177 9.15 20.62 2.43
CA ILE A 177 9.51 20.87 3.83
C ILE A 177 8.66 21.99 4.47
N PRO A 178 8.51 23.18 3.85
CA PRO A 178 7.66 24.23 4.40
C PRO A 178 6.20 23.79 4.56
N LYS A 179 5.63 23.08 3.56
CA LYS A 179 4.26 22.54 3.59
C LYS A 179 4.09 21.51 4.71
N LEU A 180 5.03 20.58 4.87
CA LEU A 180 4.98 19.55 5.92
C LEU A 180 5.04 20.15 7.32
N ARG A 181 5.88 21.18 7.53
CA ARG A 181 5.92 21.92 8.80
C ARG A 181 4.61 22.64 9.08
N GLU A 182 4.00 23.21 8.05
CA GLU A 182 2.69 23.83 8.14
C GLU A 182 1.60 22.81 8.49
N TRP A 183 1.52 21.70 7.77
CA TRP A 183 0.55 20.63 8.02
C TRP A 183 0.71 20.01 9.40
N LYS A 184 1.94 19.79 9.87
CA LYS A 184 2.21 19.35 11.25
C LYS A 184 1.57 20.30 12.28
N ARG A 185 1.67 21.61 12.05
CA ARG A 185 1.12 22.65 12.94
C ARG A 185 -0.40 22.71 12.84
N THR A 186 -0.96 22.75 11.63
CA THR A 186 -2.40 22.85 11.35
C THR A 186 -3.15 21.63 11.85
N TYR A 187 -2.64 20.42 11.60
CA TYR A 187 -3.30 19.16 11.96
C TYR A 187 -2.82 18.58 13.31
N ARG A 188 -2.19 19.39 14.17
CA ARG A 188 -1.66 18.94 15.47
C ARG A 188 -2.71 18.29 16.39
N ASN A 189 -3.97 18.72 16.24
CA ASN A 189 -5.12 18.28 17.03
C ASN A 189 -6.14 17.50 16.18
N SER A 190 -5.80 17.13 14.93
CA SER A 190 -6.69 16.29 14.11
C SER A 190 -6.91 14.94 14.81
N PRO A 191 -8.12 14.35 14.70
CA PRO A 191 -8.35 12.97 15.15
C PRO A 191 -7.42 11.97 14.43
N THR A 192 -7.03 12.28 13.19
CA THR A 192 -6.11 11.46 12.39
C THR A 192 -4.66 11.91 12.64
N LYS A 193 -4.09 11.42 13.75
CA LYS A 193 -2.71 11.72 14.17
C LYS A 193 -1.65 11.43 13.10
N THR A 194 -1.97 10.57 12.14
CA THR A 194 -1.08 10.19 11.03
C THR A 194 -0.60 11.40 10.24
N ILE A 195 -1.42 12.44 10.01
CA ILE A 195 -0.99 13.63 9.25
C ILE A 195 0.19 14.31 9.96
N LYS A 196 0.05 14.61 11.24
CA LYS A 196 1.11 15.22 12.06
C LYS A 196 2.36 14.34 12.08
N ASN A 197 2.20 13.06 12.41
CA ASN A 197 3.31 12.14 12.60
C ASN A 197 4.07 11.86 11.29
N ALA A 198 3.35 11.71 10.18
CA ALA A 198 3.96 11.50 8.87
C ALA A 198 4.62 12.78 8.35
N SER A 199 4.02 13.96 8.60
CA SER A 199 4.63 15.25 8.21
C SER A 199 5.95 15.49 8.92
N GLU A 200 6.01 15.26 10.23
CA GLU A 200 7.24 15.35 11.02
C GLU A 200 8.32 14.40 10.50
N ARG A 201 7.96 13.13 10.33
CA ARG A 201 8.90 12.11 9.84
C ARG A 201 9.39 12.41 8.42
N LEU A 202 8.54 12.94 7.54
CA LEU A 202 8.93 13.32 6.19
C LEU A 202 9.94 14.46 6.17
N VAL A 203 9.79 15.46 7.05
CA VAL A 203 10.80 16.52 7.19
C VAL A 203 12.14 15.90 7.56
N ASP A 204 12.18 15.03 8.57
CA ASP A 204 13.41 14.37 9.00
C ASP A 204 14.02 13.51 7.88
N GLN A 205 13.19 12.76 7.14
CA GLN A 205 13.63 11.96 5.99
C GLN A 205 14.27 12.84 4.92
N ILE A 206 13.58 13.89 4.48
CA ILE A 206 14.04 14.77 3.40
C ILE A 206 15.32 15.52 3.80
N GLN A 207 15.43 15.97 5.05
CA GLN A 207 16.60 16.69 5.56
C GLN A 207 17.79 15.79 5.90
N GLY A 208 17.66 14.47 5.75
CA GLY A 208 18.68 13.49 6.10
C GLY A 208 18.42 12.88 7.47
N MET A 209 17.61 11.82 7.48
CA MET A 209 17.39 11.02 8.68
C MET A 209 18.65 10.24 9.04
N ASP A 210 18.90 10.07 10.34
CA ASP A 210 19.99 9.22 10.85
C ASP A 210 19.95 7.82 10.19
N PRO A 211 21.03 7.41 9.49
CA PRO A 211 21.12 6.09 8.87
C PRO A 211 20.87 4.94 9.85
N THR A 212 21.22 5.10 11.13
CA THR A 212 20.98 4.09 12.16
C THR A 212 19.49 3.93 12.43
N MET A 213 18.77 5.04 12.52
CA MET A 213 17.31 5.04 12.66
C MET A 213 16.63 4.44 11.41
N VAL A 214 17.10 4.77 10.19
CA VAL A 214 16.61 4.16 8.94
C VAL A 214 16.81 2.64 8.96
N ALA A 215 18.01 2.17 9.33
CA ALA A 215 18.32 0.75 9.43
C ALA A 215 17.43 0.05 10.48
N MET A 216 17.21 0.68 11.64
CA MET A 216 16.32 0.18 12.68
C MET A 216 14.87 0.04 12.18
N MET A 217 14.33 1.07 11.53
CA MET A 217 12.97 1.03 10.97
C MET A 217 12.80 -0.07 9.92
N ARG A 218 13.77 -0.21 9.00
CA ARG A 218 13.78 -1.29 8.01
C ARG A 218 13.83 -2.66 8.68
N ARG A 219 14.67 -2.83 9.72
CA ARG A 219 14.77 -4.08 10.48
C ARG A 219 13.45 -4.43 11.18
N MET A 220 12.74 -3.42 11.72
CA MET A 220 11.42 -3.63 12.31
C MET A 220 10.43 -4.17 11.26
N GLN A 221 10.41 -3.63 10.04
CA GLN A 221 9.56 -4.16 8.96
C GLN A 221 9.93 -5.58 8.55
N GLU A 222 11.23 -5.92 8.57
CA GLU A 222 11.70 -7.27 8.27
C GLU A 222 11.22 -8.33 9.28
N THR A 223 10.88 -7.95 10.51
CA THR A 223 10.25 -8.87 11.49
C THR A 223 8.86 -9.34 11.06
N GLY A 224 8.17 -8.56 10.22
CA GLY A 224 6.87 -8.90 9.66
C GLY A 224 6.92 -9.91 8.52
N LEU A 225 8.12 -10.26 8.02
CA LEU A 225 8.27 -11.29 7.00
C LEU A 225 8.01 -12.67 7.60
N VAL A 226 7.17 -13.47 6.93
CA VAL A 226 6.74 -14.80 7.38
C VAL A 226 6.93 -15.85 6.28
N CYS A 227 7.14 -17.10 6.68
CA CYS A 227 7.11 -18.23 5.76
C CYS A 227 5.72 -18.37 5.09
N GLY A 228 5.63 -18.76 3.82
CA GLY A 228 4.36 -18.91 3.11
C GLY A 228 3.47 -20.03 3.65
N VAL A 229 4.05 -20.99 4.37
CA VAL A 229 3.29 -22.02 5.07
C VAL A 229 2.68 -21.46 6.34
N THR A 230 1.35 -21.34 6.40
CA THR A 230 0.61 -20.71 7.52
C THR A 230 0.81 -21.36 8.88
N SER A 231 1.10 -22.67 8.92
CA SER A 231 1.42 -23.38 10.16
C SER A 231 2.89 -23.20 10.61
N CYS A 232 3.74 -22.63 9.75
CA CYS A 232 5.14 -22.39 10.06
C CYS A 232 5.31 -21.05 10.78
N ARG A 233 5.94 -21.07 11.95
CA ARG A 233 6.17 -19.87 12.77
C ARG A 233 7.49 -19.15 12.48
N VAL A 234 8.22 -19.56 11.43
CA VAL A 234 9.47 -18.89 11.05
C VAL A 234 9.17 -17.54 10.43
N SER A 235 9.72 -16.50 11.06
CA SER A 235 9.65 -15.11 10.63
C SER A 235 11.04 -14.46 10.58
N GLY A 236 11.11 -13.27 9.99
CA GLY A 236 12.33 -12.48 9.83
C GLY A 236 13.06 -12.79 8.52
N ALA A 237 13.65 -11.76 7.89
CA ALA A 237 14.35 -11.88 6.61
C ALA A 237 15.48 -12.93 6.62
N GLU A 238 16.25 -12.99 7.72
CA GLU A 238 17.48 -13.77 7.85
C GLU A 238 17.26 -15.29 7.68
N ARG A 239 16.08 -15.79 8.06
CA ARG A 239 15.75 -17.23 8.05
C ARG A 239 14.88 -17.63 6.86
N LEU A 240 14.68 -16.72 5.91
CA LEU A 240 13.66 -16.85 4.88
C LEU A 240 14.24 -16.58 3.49
N THR A 241 14.15 -17.60 2.63
CA THR A 241 14.45 -17.49 1.20
C THR A 241 13.26 -16.92 0.44
N VAL A 242 13.52 -16.06 -0.54
CA VAL A 242 12.48 -15.40 -1.32
C VAL A 242 12.12 -16.21 -2.57
N CYS A 243 10.83 -16.27 -2.90
CA CYS A 243 10.34 -16.85 -4.15
C CYS A 243 11.01 -16.16 -5.34
N LYS A 244 11.64 -16.94 -6.23
CA LYS A 244 12.43 -16.38 -7.32
C LYS A 244 11.60 -15.64 -8.37
N ALA A 245 10.30 -15.94 -8.50
CA ALA A 245 9.42 -15.36 -9.48
C ALA A 245 8.81 -14.03 -8.99
N CYS A 246 7.92 -14.05 -7.99
CA CYS A 246 7.29 -12.81 -7.51
C CYS A 246 8.23 -11.92 -6.69
N LYS A 247 9.26 -12.50 -6.04
CA LYS A 247 10.14 -11.84 -5.05
C LYS A 247 9.42 -11.27 -3.82
N ILE A 248 8.21 -11.75 -3.51
CA ILE A 248 7.40 -11.31 -2.37
C ILE A 248 7.22 -12.44 -1.36
N GLN A 249 6.67 -13.58 -1.80
CA GLN A 249 6.47 -14.73 -0.91
C GLN A 249 7.82 -15.29 -0.46
N ARG A 250 7.95 -15.60 0.82
CA ARG A 250 9.17 -16.18 1.40
C ARG A 250 8.93 -17.54 2.06
N TYR A 251 10.00 -18.32 2.22
CA TYR A 251 9.96 -19.66 2.79
C TYR A 251 11.23 -19.95 3.61
N CYS A 252 11.09 -20.65 4.73
CA CYS A 252 12.24 -21.07 5.55
C CYS A 252 13.05 -22.22 4.92
N GLY A 253 12.59 -22.78 3.79
CA GLY A 253 13.29 -23.81 3.06
C GLY A 253 12.53 -24.27 1.81
N ARG A 254 13.21 -25.05 0.96
CA ARG A 254 12.68 -25.56 -0.31
C ARG A 254 11.44 -26.45 -0.12
N GLU A 255 11.38 -27.21 0.96
CA GLU A 255 10.25 -28.09 1.26
C GLU A 255 8.95 -27.31 1.50
N HIS A 256 9.01 -26.20 2.24
CA HIS A 256 7.86 -25.32 2.44
C HIS A 256 7.43 -24.62 1.15
N GLN A 257 8.38 -24.23 0.30
CA GLN A 257 8.07 -23.70 -1.02
C GLN A 257 7.34 -24.73 -1.89
N LYS A 258 7.81 -25.99 -1.95
CA LYS A 258 7.15 -27.07 -2.69
C LYS A 258 5.74 -27.34 -2.15
N ALA A 259 5.59 -27.35 -0.82
CA ALA A 259 4.30 -27.57 -0.17
C ALA A 259 3.29 -26.46 -0.47
N ASP A 260 3.76 -25.20 -0.57
CA ASP A 260 2.94 -24.05 -0.97
C ASP A 260 2.66 -23.99 -2.46
N TRP A 261 3.55 -24.55 -3.28
CA TRP A 261 3.54 -24.35 -4.73
C TRP A 261 2.21 -24.70 -5.39
N LYS A 262 1.51 -25.72 -4.87
CA LYS A 262 0.18 -26.10 -5.37
C LYS A 262 -0.85 -24.95 -5.33
N TYR A 263 -0.72 -24.01 -4.40
CA TYR A 263 -1.54 -22.80 -4.31
C TYR A 263 -0.80 -21.59 -4.91
N HIS A 264 0.45 -21.37 -4.50
CA HIS A 264 1.20 -20.18 -4.88
C HIS A 264 1.33 -20.00 -6.39
N LYS A 265 1.47 -21.09 -7.17
CA LYS A 265 1.58 -21.03 -8.64
C LYS A 265 0.39 -20.33 -9.32
N HIS A 266 -0.78 -20.33 -8.69
CA HIS A 266 -2.01 -19.72 -9.21
C HIS A 266 -2.08 -18.21 -8.95
N ILE A 267 -1.25 -17.70 -8.05
CA ILE A 267 -1.26 -16.28 -7.66
C ILE A 267 0.08 -15.59 -7.94
N CYS A 268 1.17 -16.34 -8.10
CA CYS A 268 2.51 -15.80 -8.30
C CYS A 268 2.60 -14.94 -9.57
N ASN A 269 2.70 -13.62 -9.37
CA ASN A 269 2.81 -12.62 -10.43
C ASN A 269 1.69 -12.70 -11.50
N LYS A 270 0.44 -12.84 -11.05
CA LYS A 270 -0.71 -13.04 -11.96
C LYS A 270 -1.56 -11.81 -12.22
N GLY A 271 -1.51 -10.80 -11.35
CA GLY A 271 -2.43 -9.67 -11.43
C GLY A 271 -3.89 -10.09 -11.26
N LEU A 272 -4.79 -9.28 -11.81
CA LEU A 272 -6.22 -9.60 -11.87
C LEU A 272 -6.46 -10.60 -13.01
N VAL A 273 -6.79 -11.84 -12.64
CA VAL A 273 -7.21 -12.86 -13.59
C VAL A 273 -8.73 -12.94 -13.52
N GLU A 274 -9.40 -12.53 -14.60
CA GLU A 274 -10.84 -12.71 -14.71
C GLU A 274 -11.15 -14.19 -14.85
N SER A 275 -12.08 -14.67 -14.02
CA SER A 275 -12.58 -16.03 -14.16
C SER A 275 -13.32 -16.11 -15.49
N THR A 276 -12.79 -16.84 -16.47
CA THR A 276 -13.46 -17.15 -17.75
C THR A 276 -14.66 -18.10 -17.58
N LEU A 277 -15.19 -18.26 -16.36
CA LEU A 277 -16.37 -19.06 -16.09
C LEU A 277 -17.61 -18.20 -16.37
N GLY A 278 -18.03 -18.23 -17.64
CA GLY A 278 -19.44 -18.23 -18.00
C GLY A 278 -20.10 -19.56 -17.67
#